data_AF-A0A3M0YG13-F1
#
_entry.id   AF-A0A3M0YG13-F1
#
_cell.length_a   1.000
_cell.length_b   1.000
_cell.length_c   1.000
_cell.angle_alpha   90.00
_cell.angle_beta   90.00
_cell.angle_gamma   90.00
#
_symmetry.space_group_name_H-M   'P 1'
#
loop_
_entity.id
_entity.type
_entity.pdbx_description
1 polymer ?
#
loop_
_entity_poly.entity_id
_entity_poly.type
_entity_poly.pdbx_seq_one_letter_code
_entity_poly.pdbx_strand_id
1 'polypeptide(L)'
;AITEAIFHALHGVDRTDIRHYIDVRYGYDMLRSVDEIRPDYEFDETCMGTVPEAIICALEADSFEQAIRNAISLGGDADTLAAIAGGLAEALYGIPDDLARATLDLMPADMRDVLRALYARRGRRMPGLDEG
;
A
#
# COMPACT_ATOMS: atom_id res chain seq x y z
N ALA A 1 1.64 9.87 8.81
CA ALA A 1 1.75 9.86 7.34
C ALA A 1 0.83 8.82 6.71
N ILE A 2 1.07 7.52 6.89
CA ILE A 2 0.33 6.46 6.15
C ILE A 2 -1.20 6.51 6.33
N THR A 3 -1.70 6.70 7.55
CA THR A 3 -3.15 6.77 7.82
C THR A 3 -3.82 7.91 7.07
N GLU A 4 -3.17 9.07 7.01
CA GLU A 4 -3.70 10.24 6.27
C GLU A 4 -3.59 10.02 4.75
N ALA A 5 -2.51 9.42 4.27
CA ALA A 5 -2.38 9.06 2.85
C ALA A 5 -3.52 8.11 2.41
N ILE A 6 -3.79 7.06 3.20
CA ILE A 6 -4.91 6.13 2.95
C ILE A 6 -6.24 6.86 3.02
N PHE A 7 -6.44 7.74 4.00
CA PHE A 7 -7.66 8.54 4.12
C PHE A 7 -7.88 9.39 2.86
N HIS A 8 -6.87 10.13 2.41
CA HIS A 8 -6.97 10.95 1.20
C HIS A 8 -7.21 10.11 -0.06
N ALA A 9 -6.53 8.97 -0.21
CA ALA A 9 -6.74 8.04 -1.31
C ALA A 9 -8.21 7.53 -1.34
N LEU A 10 -8.76 7.14 -0.19
CA LEU A 10 -10.16 6.71 -0.09
C LEU A 10 -11.18 7.82 -0.40
N HIS A 11 -10.79 9.09 -0.32
CA HIS A 11 -11.61 10.25 -0.69
C HIS A 11 -11.35 10.75 -2.12
N GLY A 12 -10.53 10.04 -2.91
CA GLY A 12 -10.28 10.37 -4.30
C GLY A 12 -9.38 11.60 -4.51
N VAL A 13 -8.57 11.96 -3.51
CA VAL A 13 -7.54 12.99 -3.68
C VAL A 13 -6.47 12.48 -4.64
N ASP A 14 -5.99 13.36 -5.52
CA ASP A 14 -4.98 13.01 -6.52
C ASP A 14 -3.65 12.58 -5.87
N ARG A 15 -2.93 11.66 -6.53
CA ARG A 15 -1.65 11.12 -6.03
C ARG A 15 -0.60 12.22 -5.83
N THR A 16 -0.54 13.22 -6.71
CA THR A 16 0.38 14.35 -6.61
C THR A 16 0.04 15.21 -5.40
N ASP A 17 -1.25 15.43 -5.11
CA ASP A 17 -1.70 16.17 -3.93
C ASP A 17 -1.44 15.39 -2.63
N ILE A 18 -1.66 14.08 -2.63
CA ILE A 18 -1.29 13.21 -1.49
C ILE A 18 0.22 13.28 -1.24
N ARG A 19 1.03 13.18 -2.30
CA ARG A 19 2.49 13.27 -2.21
C ARG A 19 2.92 14.60 -1.59
N HIS A 20 2.41 15.71 -2.11
CA HIS A 20 2.73 17.05 -1.60
C HIS A 20 2.25 17.25 -0.16
N TYR A 21 1.07 16.74 0.18
CA TYR A 21 0.55 16.80 1.55
C TYR A 21 1.46 16.08 2.55
N ILE A 22 1.91 14.86 2.21
CA ILE A 22 2.80 14.09 3.08
C ILE A 22 4.17 14.76 3.24
N ASP A 23 4.74 15.27 2.15
CA ASP A 23 5.99 16.04 2.12
C ASP A 23 5.94 17.22 3.12
N VAL A 24 4.95 18.10 2.95
CA VAL A 24 4.83 19.32 3.76
C VAL A 24 4.46 19.01 5.21
N ARG A 25 3.55 18.06 5.44
CA ARG A 25 2.99 17.83 6.79
C ARG A 25 3.93 17.06 7.71
N TYR A 26 4.69 16.11 7.15
CA TYR A 26 5.54 15.19 7.91
C TYR A 26 7.04 15.43 7.71
N GLY A 27 7.44 16.27 6.75
CA GLY A 27 8.84 16.56 6.45
C GLY A 27 9.59 15.39 5.83
N TYR A 28 8.86 14.49 5.15
CA TYR A 28 9.44 13.38 4.41
C TYR A 28 9.87 13.86 3.04
N ASP A 29 11.06 13.48 2.58
CA ASP A 29 11.44 13.74 1.19
C ASP A 29 10.66 12.81 0.26
N MET A 30 9.54 13.34 -0.25
CA MET A 30 8.65 12.66 -1.18
C MET A 30 8.93 13.03 -2.63
N LEU A 31 10.03 13.71 -2.96
CA LEU A 31 10.41 14.01 -4.36
C LEU A 31 11.23 12.89 -4.99
N ARG A 32 11.79 12.00 -4.16
CA ARG A 32 12.50 10.79 -4.59
C ARG A 32 11.58 9.84 -5.34
N SER A 33 12.20 9.02 -6.18
CA SER A 33 11.59 7.94 -6.92
C SER A 33 12.03 6.56 -6.45
N VAL A 34 11.24 5.53 -6.77
CA VAL A 34 11.58 4.13 -6.47
C VAL A 34 12.94 3.76 -7.05
N ASP A 35 13.26 4.24 -8.26
CA ASP A 35 14.54 3.97 -8.92
C ASP A 35 15.73 4.67 -8.25
N GLU A 36 15.52 5.84 -7.63
CA GLU A 36 16.56 6.52 -6.84
C GLU A 36 16.77 5.86 -5.47
N ILE A 37 15.74 5.25 -4.89
CA ILE A 37 15.82 4.58 -3.59
C ILE A 37 16.48 3.18 -3.73
N ARG A 38 16.17 2.45 -4.81
CA ARG A 38 16.56 1.05 -5.01
C ARG A 38 18.07 0.74 -4.82
N PRO A 39 19.03 1.55 -5.29
CA PRO A 39 20.45 1.22 -5.20
C PRO A 39 21.02 1.21 -3.78
N ASP A 40 20.50 2.09 -2.93
CA ASP A 40 21.08 2.41 -1.61
C ASP A 40 20.20 1.93 -0.44
N TYR A 41 19.04 1.33 -0.73
CA TYR A 41 18.12 0.87 0.31
C TYR A 41 18.68 -0.36 1.04
N GLU A 42 19.02 -0.16 2.30
CA GLU A 42 19.34 -1.23 3.24
C GLU A 42 18.20 -1.39 4.24
N PHE A 43 18.09 -2.58 4.85
CA PHE A 43 17.09 -2.87 5.88
C PHE A 43 17.14 -1.83 7.01
N ASP A 44 16.06 -1.02 7.13
CA ASP A 44 15.92 0.02 8.16
C ASP A 44 14.60 -0.17 8.91
N GLU A 45 14.68 -0.68 10.14
CA GLU A 45 13.53 -0.93 11.02
C GLU A 45 12.87 0.37 11.54
N THR A 46 13.49 1.54 11.31
CA THR A 46 12.92 2.79 11.75
C THR A 46 11.75 3.19 10.88
N CYS A 47 10.74 3.81 11.51
CA CYS A 47 9.62 4.36 10.75
C CYS A 47 10.06 5.39 9.70
N MET A 48 11.18 6.10 9.94
CA MET A 48 11.68 7.14 9.04
C MET A 48 12.33 6.59 7.78
N GLY A 49 12.91 5.38 7.83
CA GLY A 49 13.49 4.71 6.66
C GLY A 49 12.59 3.67 6.00
N THR A 50 11.38 3.44 6.51
CA THR A 50 10.43 2.49 5.90
C THR A 50 9.15 3.16 5.40
N VAL A 51 8.57 4.09 6.16
CA VAL A 51 7.27 4.68 5.83
C VAL A 51 7.30 5.54 4.56
N PRO A 52 8.23 6.49 4.37
CA PRO A 52 8.23 7.30 3.16
C PRO A 52 8.50 6.47 1.90
N GLU A 53 9.37 5.46 1.97
CA GLU A 53 9.71 4.56 0.88
C GLU A 53 8.48 3.72 0.46
N ALA A 54 7.77 3.13 1.41
CA ALA A 54 6.52 2.41 1.13
C ALA A 54 5.44 3.32 0.50
N ILE A 55 5.31 4.57 0.97
CA ILE A 55 4.38 5.53 0.39
C ILE A 55 4.80 5.88 -1.05
N ILE A 56 6.08 6.12 -1.32
CA ILE A 56 6.61 6.39 -2.66
C ILE A 56 6.32 5.22 -3.60
N CYS A 57 6.56 3.96 -3.16
CA CYS A 57 6.25 2.77 -3.96
C CYS A 57 4.79 2.72 -4.41
N ALA A 58 3.85 3.06 -3.53
CA ALA A 58 2.41 3.07 -3.83
C ALA A 58 1.98 4.25 -4.72
N LEU A 59 2.56 5.43 -4.51
CA LEU A 59 2.22 6.64 -5.27
C LEU A 59 2.81 6.67 -6.68
N GLU A 60 3.97 6.05 -6.93
CA GLU A 60 4.56 5.93 -8.28
C GLU A 60 4.01 4.78 -9.12
N ALA A 61 3.39 3.81 -8.49
CA ALA A 61 2.78 2.70 -9.21
C ALA A 61 1.52 3.13 -9.96
N ASP A 62 1.20 2.45 -11.05
CA ASP A 62 -0.06 2.62 -11.79
C ASP A 62 -1.03 1.44 -11.56
N SER A 63 -0.67 0.52 -10.67
CA SER A 63 -1.52 -0.59 -10.25
C SER A 63 -1.12 -1.11 -8.87
N PHE A 64 -2.02 -1.85 -8.23
CA PHE A 64 -1.72 -2.55 -6.98
C PHE A 64 -0.52 -3.50 -7.12
N GLU A 65 -0.49 -4.29 -8.19
CA GLU A 65 0.60 -5.24 -8.42
C GLU A 65 1.95 -4.51 -8.58
N GLN A 66 1.98 -3.41 -9.33
CA GLN A 66 3.19 -2.62 -9.49
C GLN A 66 3.65 -1.99 -8.17
N ALA A 67 2.74 -1.54 -7.30
CA ALA A 67 3.09 -1.02 -5.98
C ALA A 67 3.80 -2.07 -5.11
N ILE A 68 3.26 -3.30 -5.10
CA ILE A 68 3.86 -4.43 -4.39
C ILE A 68 5.21 -4.81 -5.01
N ARG A 69 5.33 -4.84 -6.34
CA ARG A 69 6.60 -5.10 -7.04
C ARG A 69 7.66 -4.04 -6.73
N ASN A 70 7.26 -2.77 -6.68
CA ASN A 70 8.14 -1.67 -6.29
C ASN A 70 8.68 -1.89 -4.88
N ALA A 71 7.81 -2.15 -3.90
CA ALA A 71 8.20 -2.41 -2.52
C ALA A 71 9.16 -3.61 -2.39
N ILE A 72 8.85 -4.74 -3.04
CA ILE A 72 9.72 -5.92 -3.05
C ILE A 72 11.07 -5.60 -3.72
N SER A 73 11.08 -4.77 -4.77
CA SER A 73 12.30 -4.43 -5.50
C SER A 73 13.31 -3.62 -4.70
N LEU A 74 12.86 -2.91 -3.66
CA LEU A 74 13.75 -2.17 -2.77
C LEU A 74 14.58 -3.11 -1.87
N GLY A 75 14.14 -4.36 -1.67
CA GLY A 75 14.82 -5.29 -0.78
C GLY A 75 14.66 -4.90 0.69
N GLY A 76 15.66 -5.22 1.52
CA GLY A 76 15.61 -4.94 2.95
C GLY A 76 14.42 -5.63 3.64
N ASP A 77 13.59 -4.84 4.33
CA ASP A 77 12.35 -5.27 5.01
C ASP A 77 11.18 -5.26 4.01
N ALA A 78 11.32 -6.09 2.98
CA ALA A 78 10.37 -6.10 1.87
C ALA A 78 8.95 -6.48 2.32
N ASP A 79 8.82 -7.30 3.36
CA ASP A 79 7.53 -7.66 3.94
C ASP A 79 6.86 -6.47 4.64
N THR A 80 7.59 -5.70 5.44
CA THR A 80 7.03 -4.48 6.05
C THR A 80 6.72 -3.41 5.00
N LEU A 81 7.62 -3.19 4.03
CA LEU A 81 7.39 -2.26 2.93
C LEU A 81 6.12 -2.64 2.14
N ALA A 82 5.99 -3.91 1.75
CA ALA A 82 4.84 -4.38 0.98
C ALA A 82 3.54 -4.32 1.79
N ALA A 83 3.58 -4.59 3.10
CA ALA A 83 2.41 -4.47 3.96
C ALA A 83 1.90 -3.02 4.06
N ILE A 84 2.80 -2.04 4.18
CA ILE A 84 2.46 -0.62 4.23
C ILE A 84 2.02 -0.11 2.86
N ALA A 85 2.82 -0.36 1.82
CA ALA A 85 2.54 0.07 0.45
C ALA A 85 1.22 -0.54 -0.06
N GLY A 86 0.98 -1.82 0.25
CA GLY A 86 -0.24 -2.53 -0.12
C GLY A 86 -1.51 -1.89 0.45
N GLY A 87 -1.49 -1.44 1.70
CA GLY A 87 -2.65 -0.76 2.31
C GLY A 87 -3.01 0.56 1.61
N LEU A 88 -2.01 1.33 1.17
CA LEU A 88 -2.24 2.54 0.37
C LEU A 88 -2.62 2.20 -1.07
N ALA A 89 -1.96 1.22 -1.68
CA ALA A 89 -2.24 0.78 -3.04
C ALA A 89 -3.66 0.22 -3.19
N GLU A 90 -4.18 -0.50 -2.19
CA GLU A 90 -5.59 -0.93 -2.18
C GLU A 90 -6.54 0.27 -2.22
N ALA A 91 -6.24 1.32 -1.46
CA ALA A 91 -7.08 2.52 -1.45
C ALA A 91 -7.05 3.27 -2.80
N LEU A 92 -5.90 3.27 -3.48
CA LEU A 92 -5.71 3.92 -4.77
C LEU A 92 -6.28 3.13 -5.96
N TYR A 93 -6.06 1.81 -5.98
CA TYR A 93 -6.26 0.98 -7.17
C TYR A 93 -7.27 -0.17 -6.96
N GLY A 94 -7.57 -0.52 -5.71
CA GLY A 94 -8.20 -1.80 -5.38
C GLY A 94 -7.24 -2.99 -5.56
N ILE A 95 -7.65 -4.18 -5.11
CA ILE A 95 -6.85 -5.40 -5.24
C ILE A 95 -7.42 -6.25 -6.40
N PRO A 96 -6.60 -6.72 -7.36
CA PRO A 96 -7.02 -7.70 -8.36
C PRO A 96 -7.56 -8.98 -7.73
N ASP A 97 -8.63 -9.54 -8.29
CA ASP A 97 -9.34 -10.67 -7.69
C ASP A 97 -8.53 -11.96 -7.64
N ASP A 98 -7.69 -12.20 -8.65
CA ASP A 98 -6.78 -13.34 -8.71
C ASP A 98 -5.73 -13.28 -7.60
N LEU A 99 -5.13 -12.09 -7.37
CA LEU A 99 -4.20 -11.87 -6.27
C LEU A 99 -4.91 -12.02 -4.92
N ALA A 100 -6.08 -11.40 -4.75
CA ALA A 100 -6.85 -11.48 -3.52
C ALA A 100 -7.24 -12.93 -3.20
N ARG A 101 -7.69 -13.70 -4.19
CA ARG A 101 -8.08 -15.11 -4.02
C ARG A 101 -6.90 -15.97 -3.57
N ALA A 102 -5.75 -15.84 -4.23
CA ALA A 102 -4.55 -16.57 -3.87
C ALA A 102 -4.12 -16.30 -2.41
N THR A 103 -4.23 -15.05 -1.94
CA THR A 103 -3.93 -14.69 -0.54
C THR A 103 -5.01 -15.20 0.42
N LEU A 104 -6.29 -15.12 0.05
CA LEU A 104 -7.41 -15.58 0.87
C LEU A 104 -7.36 -17.08 1.14
N ASP A 105 -6.94 -17.89 0.17
CA ASP A 105 -6.83 -19.35 0.32
C ASP A 105 -5.79 -19.75 1.38
N LEU A 106 -4.73 -18.95 1.54
CA LEU A 106 -3.66 -19.14 2.52
C LEU A 106 -4.01 -18.58 3.91
N MET A 107 -5.02 -17.72 4.00
CA MET A 107 -5.32 -16.96 5.22
C MET A 107 -6.21 -17.74 6.19
N PRO A 108 -5.92 -17.71 7.51
CA PRO A 108 -6.80 -18.27 8.55
C PRO A 108 -8.24 -17.75 8.47
N ALA A 109 -9.20 -18.59 8.87
CA ALA A 109 -10.63 -18.29 8.75
C ALA A 109 -11.07 -17.07 9.57
N ASP A 110 -10.54 -16.90 10.77
CA ASP A 110 -10.81 -15.77 11.66
C ASP A 110 -10.35 -14.44 11.06
N MET A 111 -9.19 -14.39 10.40
CA MET A 111 -8.72 -13.20 9.68
C MET A 111 -9.63 -12.88 8.48
N ARG A 112 -10.07 -13.91 7.73
CA ARG A 112 -11.04 -13.72 6.63
C ARG A 112 -12.36 -13.11 7.12
N ASP A 113 -12.84 -13.52 8.29
CA ASP A 113 -14.08 -12.97 8.86
C ASP A 113 -13.94 -11.51 9.29
N VAL A 114 -12.77 -11.12 9.81
CA VAL A 114 -12.46 -9.71 10.10
C VAL A 114 -12.48 -8.87 8.82
N LEU A 115 -11.87 -9.35 7.73
CA LEU A 115 -11.90 -8.66 6.44
C LEU A 115 -13.32 -8.53 5.89
N ARG A 116 -14.10 -9.62 5.89
CA ARG A 116 -15.51 -9.58 5.47
C ARG A 116 -16.30 -8.52 6.21
N ALA A 117 -16.15 -8.46 7.54
CA ALA A 117 -16.81 -7.45 8.37
C ALA A 117 -16.33 -6.02 8.03
N LEU A 118 -15.03 -5.83 7.76
CA LEU A 118 -14.47 -4.52 7.38
C LEU A 118 -15.05 -4.02 6.04
N TYR A 119 -15.05 -4.85 5.00
CA TYR A 119 -15.57 -4.50 3.68
C TYR A 119 -17.08 -4.25 3.73
N ALA A 120 -17.84 -5.09 4.45
CA ALA A 120 -19.28 -4.90 4.64
C ALA A 120 -19.60 -3.57 5.33
N ARG A 121 -18.86 -3.20 6.38
CA ARG A 121 -19.01 -1.91 7.08
C ARG A 121 -18.72 -0.70 6.19
N ARG A 122 -17.83 -0.86 5.21
CA ARG A 122 -17.51 0.17 4.22
C ARG A 122 -18.47 0.19 3.03
N GLY A 123 -19.42 -0.75 2.94
CA GLY A 123 -20.30 -0.90 1.79
C GLY A 123 -19.55 -1.20 0.49
N ARG A 124 -18.36 -1.82 0.57
CA ARG A 124 -17.53 -2.18 -0.59
C ARG A 124 -17.54 -3.69 -0.79
N ARG A 125 -17.47 -4.12 -2.05
CA ARG A 125 -17.20 -5.53 -2.40
C ARG A 125 -15.81 -5.91 -1.91
N MET A 126 -15.69 -7.08 -1.28
CA MET A 126 -14.41 -7.69 -0.96
C MET A 126 -13.85 -8.39 -2.21
N PRO A 127 -12.60 -8.10 -2.63
CA PRO A 127 -11.98 -8.74 -3.79
C PRO A 127 -11.68 -10.22 -3.53
N GLY A 128 -11.63 -11.02 -4.60
CA GLY A 128 -11.30 -12.46 -4.56
C GLY A 128 -12.41 -13.39 -4.09
N LEU A 129 -13.44 -12.87 -3.42
CA LEU A 129 -14.69 -13.56 -3.16
C LEU A 129 -15.66 -13.26 -4.31
N ASP A 130 -15.84 -14.20 -5.23
CA ASP A 130 -16.98 -14.18 -6.14
C ASP A 130 -18.15 -14.93 -5.50
N GLU A 131 -19.33 -14.32 -5.57
CA GLU A 131 -20.61 -14.96 -5.27
C GLU A 131 -20.80 -16.10 -6.28
N GLY A 132 -20.61 -17.34 -5.83
CA GLY A 132 -21.07 -18.52 -6.56
C GLY A 132 -22.59 -18.62 -6.55
#